data_AF-A0A0M2TXQ4-F1
#
_entry.id   AF-A0A0M2TXQ4-F1
#
_cell.length_a   1.000
_cell.length_b   1.000
_cell.length_c   1.000
_cell.angle_alpha   90.00
_cell.angle_beta   90.00
_cell.angle_gamma   90.00
#
_symmetry.space_group_name_H-M   'P 1'
#
loop_
_entity.id
_entity.type
_entity.pdbx_description
1 polymer ?
#
loop_
_entity_poly.entity_id
_entity_poly.type
_entity_poly.pdbx_seq_one_letter_code
_entity_poly.pdbx_strand_id
1 'polypeptide(L)'
;MLTPDDYAQMRDDLAEMIGDNRVEVTLRRGSQTLAAQGARIVRSGPRAQQARANASSAARAMVIVYGTPEMDIRRGDRFTLEGTLFEVGFVRPSRLVGTVAEAEAVE
;
A
#
# COMPACT_ATOMS: atom_id res chain seq x y z
N MET A 1 5.12 11.38 -25.78
CA MET A 1 5.31 11.88 -24.41
C MET A 1 3.93 11.89 -23.76
N LEU A 2 3.79 11.47 -22.50
CA LEU A 2 2.49 11.54 -21.82
C LEU A 2 2.10 13.00 -21.59
N THR A 3 0.82 13.31 -21.79
CA THR A 3 0.19 14.62 -21.63
C THR A 3 -0.48 14.76 -20.26
N PRO A 4 -0.88 15.98 -19.83
CA PRO A 4 -1.64 16.16 -18.61
C PRO A 4 -2.95 15.35 -18.56
N ASP A 5 -3.64 15.22 -19.71
CA ASP A 5 -4.88 14.45 -19.83
C ASP A 5 -4.63 12.95 -19.67
N ASP A 6 -3.51 12.43 -20.18
CA ASP A 6 -3.12 11.03 -19.96
C ASP A 6 -2.93 10.73 -18.47
N TYR A 7 -2.31 11.64 -17.72
CA TYR A 7 -2.15 11.47 -16.27
C TYR A 7 -3.49 11.61 -15.52
N ALA A 8 -4.41 12.42 -16.01
CA ALA A 8 -5.76 12.52 -15.44
C ALA A 8 -6.50 11.20 -15.61
N GLN A 9 -6.51 10.64 -16.83
CA GLN A 9 -7.12 9.34 -17.08
C GLN A 9 -6.51 8.23 -16.23
N MET A 10 -5.17 8.19 -16.11
CA MET A 10 -4.50 7.20 -15.25
C MET A 10 -4.89 7.31 -13.77
N ARG A 11 -5.15 8.53 -13.26
CA ARG A 11 -5.64 8.71 -11.88
C ARG A 11 -7.07 8.22 -11.73
N ASP A 12 -7.92 8.49 -12.71
CA ASP A 12 -9.32 8.06 -12.71
C ASP A 12 -9.42 6.53 -12.76
N ASP A 13 -8.64 5.89 -13.64
CA ASP A 13 -8.55 4.43 -13.73
C ASP A 13 -8.04 3.81 -12.42
N LEU A 14 -7.03 4.42 -11.79
CA LEU A 14 -6.54 3.97 -10.49
C LEU A 14 -7.60 4.14 -9.39
N ALA A 15 -8.33 5.25 -9.38
CA ALA A 15 -9.39 5.52 -8.43
C ALA A 15 -10.55 4.52 -8.58
N GLU A 16 -10.92 4.16 -9.81
CA GLU A 16 -11.89 3.11 -10.11
C GLU A 16 -11.41 1.74 -9.60
N MET A 17 -10.16 1.37 -9.89
CA MET A 17 -9.55 0.14 -9.39
C MET A 17 -9.54 0.09 -7.85
N ILE A 18 -9.24 1.21 -7.19
CA ILE A 18 -9.31 1.32 -5.73
C ILE A 18 -10.76 1.14 -5.26
N GLY A 19 -11.71 1.79 -5.92
CA GLY A 19 -13.14 1.73 -5.60
C GLY A 19 -13.73 0.32 -5.63
N ASP A 20 -13.31 -0.52 -6.58
CA ASP A 20 -13.76 -1.91 -6.74
C ASP A 20 -13.51 -2.79 -5.49
N ASN A 21 -12.44 -2.53 -4.72
CA ASN A 21 -12.17 -3.23 -3.47
C ASN A 21 -11.51 -2.30 -2.44
N ARG A 22 -12.24 -1.23 -2.13
CA ARG A 22 -11.75 -0.18 -1.25
C ARG A 22 -11.76 -0.63 0.21
N VAL A 23 -10.64 -0.41 0.88
CA VAL A 23 -10.49 -0.55 2.33
C VAL A 23 -10.07 0.78 2.94
N GLU A 24 -10.65 1.11 4.08
CA GLU A 24 -10.28 2.29 4.85
C GLU A 24 -9.15 1.94 5.82
N VAL A 25 -7.97 2.52 5.58
CA VAL A 25 -6.75 2.21 6.34
C VAL A 25 -6.45 3.34 7.29
N THR A 26 -6.40 3.03 8.58
CA THR A 26 -5.92 3.95 9.62
C THR A 26 -4.44 3.70 9.86
N LEU A 27 -3.59 4.68 9.54
CA LEU A 27 -2.14 4.60 9.69
C LEU A 27 -1.71 5.10 11.07
N ARG A 28 -0.84 4.34 11.74
CA ARG A 28 -0.17 4.72 12.98
C ARG A 28 1.28 5.06 12.69
N ARG A 29 1.67 6.29 13.04
CA ARG A 29 3.01 6.84 12.82
C ARG A 29 3.58 7.32 14.15
N GLY A 30 4.44 6.51 14.76
CA GLY A 30 4.89 6.77 16.13
C GLY A 30 3.71 6.84 17.09
N SER A 31 3.51 7.99 17.74
CA SER A 31 2.36 8.25 18.62
C SER A 31 1.13 8.83 17.91
N GLN A 32 1.24 9.16 16.63
CA GLN A 32 0.15 9.76 15.85
C GLN A 32 -0.69 8.68 15.17
N THR A 33 -2.00 8.89 15.15
CA THR A 33 -2.94 8.13 14.32
C THR A 33 -3.50 9.06 13.27
N LEU A 34 -3.32 8.74 12.00
CA LEU A 34 -3.85 9.51 10.88
C LEU A 34 -5.33 9.16 10.65
N ALA A 35 -6.07 10.08 10.04
CA ALA A 35 -7.41 9.79 9.56
C ALA A 35 -7.40 8.60 8.60
N ALA A 36 -8.51 7.86 8.56
CA ALA A 36 -8.67 6.76 7.63
C ALA A 36 -8.52 7.25 6.18
N GLN A 37 -7.76 6.49 5.40
CA GLN A 37 -7.49 6.77 4.00
C GLN A 37 -7.87 5.54 3.18
N GLY A 38 -8.62 5.75 2.10
CA GLY A 38 -8.99 4.67 1.22
C GLY A 38 -7.81 4.15 0.42
N ALA A 39 -7.67 2.84 0.41
CA ALA A 39 -6.69 2.13 -0.39
C ALA A 39 -7.30 0.85 -0.95
N ARG A 40 -6.63 0.25 -1.93
CA ARG A 40 -6.81 -1.17 -2.26
C ARG A 40 -5.61 -1.94 -1.74
N ILE A 41 -5.85 -2.98 -0.95
CA ILE A 41 -4.78 -3.83 -0.44
C ILE A 41 -4.85 -5.20 -1.08
N VAL A 42 -3.75 -5.63 -1.67
CA VAL A 42 -3.62 -6.91 -2.34
C VAL A 42 -2.58 -7.75 -1.61
N ARG A 43 -2.91 -9.01 -1.31
CA ARG A 43 -1.95 -9.96 -0.74
C ARG A 43 -0.92 -10.36 -1.79
N SER A 44 0.36 -10.26 -1.45
CA SER A 44 1.44 -10.70 -2.32
C SER A 44 1.41 -12.23 -2.42
N GLY A 45 1.34 -12.75 -3.65
CA GLY A 45 1.22 -14.19 -3.91
C GLY A 45 2.47 -15.01 -3.50
N PRO A 46 2.39 -16.36 -3.59
CA PRO A 46 3.41 -17.28 -3.08
C PRO A 46 4.82 -17.05 -3.64
N ARG A 47 4.92 -16.57 -4.89
CA ARG A 47 6.22 -16.26 -5.53
C ARG A 47 6.98 -15.11 -4.86
N ALA A 48 6.27 -14.08 -4.38
CA ALA A 48 6.89 -12.97 -3.67
C ALA A 48 7.38 -13.40 -2.27
N GLN A 49 6.66 -14.32 -1.64
CA GLN A 49 7.05 -14.94 -0.36
C GLN A 49 8.28 -15.85 -0.54
N GLN A 50 8.33 -16.67 -1.61
CA GLN A 50 9.46 -17.54 -1.92
C GLN A 50 10.74 -16.78 -2.28
N ALA A 51 10.65 -15.68 -3.04
CA ALA A 51 11.82 -14.88 -3.41
C ALA A 51 12.56 -14.31 -2.19
N ARG A 52 11.83 -14.03 -1.09
CA ARG A 52 12.40 -13.53 0.17
C ARG A 52 12.72 -14.64 1.19
N ALA A 53 12.09 -15.81 1.11
CA ALA A 53 12.40 -16.97 1.95
C ALA A 53 13.86 -17.48 1.78
N ASN A 54 14.47 -17.26 0.61
CA ASN A 54 15.89 -17.54 0.37
C ASN A 54 16.84 -16.61 1.15
N ALA A 55 16.32 -15.52 1.73
CA ALA A 55 17.04 -14.56 2.57
C ALA A 55 16.57 -14.67 4.03
N SER A 56 16.74 -15.85 4.64
CA SER A 56 16.61 -16.22 6.08
C SER A 56 15.40 -15.72 6.90
N SER A 57 14.46 -14.96 6.35
CA SER A 57 13.27 -14.48 7.04
C SER A 57 12.13 -15.44 6.82
N ALA A 58 11.53 -15.90 7.91
CA ALA A 58 10.25 -16.60 7.92
C ALA A 58 9.28 -15.92 6.94
N ALA A 59 8.48 -16.72 6.22
CA ALA A 59 7.52 -16.24 5.23
C ALA A 59 6.44 -15.35 5.88
N ARG A 60 6.78 -14.07 6.15
CA ARG A 60 5.85 -13.08 6.68
C ARG A 60 4.85 -12.75 5.58
N ALA A 61 3.57 -12.67 5.93
CA ALA A 61 2.54 -12.26 5.00
C ALA A 61 2.88 -10.85 4.50
N MET A 62 2.83 -10.65 3.19
CA MET A 62 3.12 -9.38 2.55
C MET A 62 1.90 -8.86 1.81
N VAL A 63 1.74 -7.55 1.82
CA VAL A 63 0.68 -6.87 1.09
C VAL A 63 1.23 -5.69 0.30
N ILE A 64 0.57 -5.41 -0.83
CA ILE A 64 0.79 -4.22 -1.63
C ILE A 64 -0.41 -3.31 -1.40
N VAL A 65 -0.14 -2.07 -1.03
CA VAL A 65 -1.13 -1.02 -0.78
C VAL A 65 -1.11 -0.06 -1.97
N TYR A 66 -2.24 0.07 -2.64
CA TYR A 66 -2.46 1.05 -3.71
C TYR A 66 -3.32 2.18 -3.16
N GLY A 67 -2.84 3.41 -3.26
CA GLY A 67 -3.55 4.62 -2.85
C GLY A 67 -3.50 5.71 -3.91
N THR A 68 -4.32 6.74 -3.73
CA THR A 68 -4.29 7.94 -4.59
C THR A 68 -2.98 8.73 -4.38
N PRO A 69 -2.67 9.73 -5.23
CA PRO A 69 -1.46 10.55 -5.05
C PRO A 69 -1.39 11.27 -3.69
N GLU A 70 -2.53 11.52 -3.06
CA GLU A 70 -2.67 12.26 -1.81
C GLU A 70 -2.50 11.37 -0.56
N MET A 71 -2.40 10.05 -0.73
CA MET A 71 -2.24 9.13 0.39
C MET A 71 -0.95 9.43 1.16
N ASP A 72 -1.06 9.84 2.43
CA ASP A 72 0.07 10.11 3.32
C ASP A 72 0.55 8.83 4.01
N ILE A 73 1.02 7.87 3.22
CA ILE A 73 1.66 6.64 3.69
C ILE A 73 3.19 6.76 3.64
N ARG A 74 3.86 6.35 4.72
CA ARG A 74 5.31 6.43 4.89
C ARG A 74 5.87 5.12 5.41
N ARG A 75 7.17 4.92 5.16
CA ARG A 75 7.93 3.81 5.76
C ARG A 75 7.87 3.91 7.28
N GLY A 76 7.65 2.77 7.95
CA GLY A 76 7.47 2.67 9.40
C GLY A 76 6.03 2.93 9.87
N ASP A 77 5.13 3.37 8.99
CA ASP A 77 3.70 3.42 9.35
C ASP A 77 3.19 2.00 9.58
N ARG A 78 2.28 1.87 10.55
CA ARG A 78 1.64 0.61 10.90
C ARG A 78 0.14 0.67 10.72
N PHE A 79 -0.46 -0.40 10.24
CA PHE A 79 -1.92 -0.52 10.13
C PHE A 79 -2.37 -1.95 10.39
N THR A 80 -3.65 -2.11 10.72
CA THR A 80 -4.25 -3.43 10.93
C THR A 80 -5.18 -3.74 9.78
N LEU A 81 -5.05 -4.94 9.22
CA LEU A 81 -5.92 -5.47 8.18
C LEU A 81 -6.35 -6.88 8.60
N GLU A 82 -7.66 -7.10 8.71
CA GLU A 82 -8.25 -8.41 9.07
C GLU A 82 -7.61 -9.00 10.36
N GLY A 83 -7.36 -8.15 11.35
CA GLY A 83 -6.76 -8.54 12.63
C GLY A 83 -5.24 -8.74 12.61
N THR A 84 -4.59 -8.67 11.45
CA THR A 84 -3.12 -8.74 11.33
C THR A 84 -2.52 -7.34 11.32
N LEU A 85 -1.47 -7.14 12.11
CA LEU A 85 -0.70 -5.90 12.10
C LEU A 85 0.35 -5.94 10.99
N PHE A 86 0.43 -4.88 10.20
CA PHE A 86 1.43 -4.70 9.16
C PHE A 86 2.26 -3.44 9.41
N GLU A 87 3.55 -3.49 9.04
CA GLU A 87 4.44 -2.34 8.99
C GLU A 87 4.89 -2.07 7.55
N VAL A 88 4.84 -0.80 7.13
CA VAL A 88 5.23 -0.36 5.80
C VAL A 88 6.75 -0.35 5.68
N GLY A 89 7.30 -1.25 4.86
CA GLY A 89 8.75 -1.34 4.63
C GLY A 89 9.23 -0.46 3.48
N PHE A 90 8.37 -0.22 2.48
CA PHE A 90 8.76 0.48 1.26
C PHE A 90 7.59 1.27 0.65
N VAL A 91 7.89 2.44 0.07
CA VAL A 91 6.90 3.33 -0.57
C VAL A 91 7.46 3.85 -1.89
N ARG A 92 6.69 3.71 -2.97
CA ARG A 92 6.87 4.36 -4.28
C ARG A 92 5.81 5.44 -4.43
N PRO A 93 6.07 6.69 -3.98
CA PRO A 93 5.13 7.77 -4.19
C PRO A 93 5.25 8.29 -5.63
N SER A 94 4.13 8.36 -6.35
CA SER A 94 4.01 9.14 -7.59
C SER A 94 2.96 10.21 -7.40
N ARG A 95 3.41 11.47 -7.32
CA ARG A 95 2.51 12.63 -7.27
C ARG A 95 1.68 12.83 -8.55
N LEU A 96 1.99 12.10 -9.61
CA LEU A 96 1.31 12.21 -10.90
C LEU A 96 0.11 11.27 -11.02
N VAL A 97 0.18 10.07 -10.44
CA VAL A 97 -0.82 9.00 -10.66
C VAL A 97 -1.29 8.34 -9.37
N GLY A 98 -0.40 8.03 -8.43
CA GLY A 98 -0.78 7.32 -7.22
C GLY A 98 0.38 6.90 -6.34
N THR A 99 0.05 6.23 -5.24
CA THR A 99 1.04 5.75 -4.27
C THR A 99 0.98 4.24 -4.17
N VAL A 100 2.13 3.58 -4.24
CA VAL A 100 2.25 2.14 -4.01
C VAL A 100 3.16 1.89 -2.83
N ALA A 101 2.71 1.13 -1.84
CA ALA A 101 3.53 0.73 -0.71
C ALA A 101 3.57 -0.79 -0.56
N GLU A 102 4.68 -1.31 -0.03
CA GLU A 102 4.81 -2.69 0.40
C GLU A 102 4.85 -2.72 1.93
N ALA A 103 4.02 -3.57 2.52
CA ALA A 103 3.98 -3.78 3.96
C ALA A 103 4.08 -5.26 4.29
N GLU A 104 4.70 -5.55 5.43
CA GLU A 104 4.91 -6.89 5.95
C GLU A 104 4.21 -7.06 7.29
N ALA A 105 3.69 -8.26 7.55
CA ALA A 105 3.08 -8.58 8.83
C ALA A 105 4.15 -8.51 9.94
N VAL A 106 3.82 -7.82 11.03
CA VAL A 106 4.64 -7.73 12.24
C VAL A 106 3.80 -8.20 13.42
N GLU A 107 4.41 -9.00 14.28
CA GLU A 107 3.79 -9.53 15.52
C GLU A 107 3.67 -8.43 16.59
#